data_AF-A0A961H437-F1
#
_entry.id   AF-A0A961H437-F1
#
_cell.length_a   1.000
_cell.length_b   1.000
_cell.length_c   1.000
_cell.angle_alpha   90.00
_cell.angle_beta   90.00
_cell.angle_gamma   90.00
#
_symmetry.space_group_name_H-M   'P 1'
#
loop_
_entity.id
_entity.type
_entity.pdbx_description
1 polymer ?
#
loop_
_entity_poly.entity_id
_entity_poly.type
_entity_poly.pdbx_seq_one_letter_code
_entity_poly.pdbx_strand_id
1 'polypeptide(L)'
;MTGTRPVADSTDAYYDLGRYHRAASTSSADAQLWFDRGLIWAYSFNHEEAIACFERAIEFDDSFAMAHWGVAYAMGPNYNKAWEMFDGEELEASVEVTHREIAKARSLADSATDSERALIDALSMRYGATTSAELSPASDLDYADAMGKVYALYPDDLDVATLYGESLMNLTPWQLWDQRTGEPAEGSRALEIRDVFDRALELPAGREHPGLLHFYIHLMEMSFTPEAALTIADHLRKLVPDAGHMLHMPSHLDILVGDYRRAIDANTDAIRADEKFLRREGAMNFYTLYRSHNYHFRIYAAMFSGQ
;
A
#
# COMPACT_ATOMS: atom_id res chain seq x y z
N MET A 1 17.33 19.05 -3.09
CA MET A 1 18.49 18.89 -4.01
C MET A 1 18.13 17.81 -5.01
N THR A 2 17.86 18.19 -6.26
CA THR A 2 17.44 17.29 -7.34
C THR A 2 18.65 16.51 -7.88
N GLY A 3 18.98 15.43 -7.18
CA GLY A 3 19.91 14.42 -7.70
C GLY A 3 19.19 13.59 -8.76
N THR A 4 19.57 13.76 -10.02
CA THR A 4 19.19 12.85 -11.09
C THR A 4 19.69 11.46 -10.73
N ARG A 5 18.76 10.52 -10.48
CA ARG A 5 19.07 9.11 -10.21
C ARG A 5 19.90 8.57 -11.39
N PRO A 6 21.07 7.94 -11.14
CA PRO A 6 21.78 7.25 -12.19
C PRO A 6 20.89 6.12 -12.71
N VAL A 7 20.66 6.09 -14.03
CA VAL A 7 19.98 4.97 -14.68
C VAL A 7 20.83 3.72 -14.42
N ALA A 8 20.30 2.80 -13.61
CA ALA A 8 20.98 1.56 -13.28
C ALA A 8 21.36 0.81 -14.56
N ASP A 9 22.58 0.29 -14.57
CA ASP A 9 23.17 -0.45 -15.68
C ASP A 9 22.30 -1.67 -16.04
N SER A 10 22.14 -1.94 -17.33
CA SER A 10 21.14 -2.85 -17.93
C SER A 10 21.35 -4.35 -17.63
N THR A 11 22.11 -4.71 -16.60
CA THR A 11 22.47 -6.09 -16.27
C THR A 11 21.90 -6.61 -14.95
N ASP A 12 21.35 -5.76 -14.07
CA ASP A 12 20.61 -6.21 -12.89
C ASP A 12 19.12 -6.36 -13.21
N ALA A 13 18.63 -7.60 -13.16
CA ALA A 13 17.20 -7.88 -13.25
C ALA A 13 16.42 -7.03 -12.25
N TYR A 14 15.22 -6.59 -12.64
CA TYR A 14 14.30 -5.89 -11.72
C TYR A 14 13.90 -6.83 -10.56
N TYR A 15 13.36 -6.26 -9.48
CA TYR A 15 12.92 -7.00 -8.30
C TYR A 15 11.93 -8.13 -8.64
N ASP A 16 12.00 -9.25 -7.93
CA ASP A 16 10.99 -10.31 -7.98
C ASP A 16 9.79 -9.94 -7.10
N LEU A 17 8.74 -9.42 -7.73
CA LEU A 17 7.51 -8.99 -7.05
C LEU A 17 6.38 -10.03 -7.12
N GLY A 18 6.69 -11.26 -7.53
CA GLY A 18 5.68 -12.31 -7.69
C GLY A 18 4.87 -12.15 -8.98
N ARG A 19 3.59 -12.55 -8.94
CA ARG A 19 2.74 -12.74 -10.14
C ARG A 19 1.43 -11.95 -10.12
N TYR A 20 1.28 -11.02 -9.17
CA TYR A 20 0.10 -10.19 -9.10
C TYR A 20 -0.08 -9.40 -10.41
N HIS A 21 -1.33 -9.26 -10.84
CA HIS A 21 -1.71 -8.57 -12.06
C HIS A 21 -3.11 -7.99 -11.89
N ARG A 22 -3.25 -6.69 -12.19
CA ARG A 22 -4.55 -6.02 -12.34
C ARG A 22 -4.70 -5.57 -13.79
N ALA A 23 -5.62 -6.20 -14.52
CA ALA A 23 -5.93 -5.74 -15.87
C ALA A 23 -6.39 -4.28 -15.85
N ALA A 24 -5.77 -3.45 -16.69
CA ALA A 24 -6.04 -2.03 -16.75
C ALA A 24 -6.16 -1.56 -18.21
N SER A 25 -6.72 -0.36 -18.44
CA SER A 25 -7.07 0.17 -19.76
C SER A 25 -5.88 0.70 -20.57
N THR A 26 -4.84 -0.13 -20.74
CA THR A 26 -3.72 0.12 -21.64
C THR A 26 -3.58 -1.02 -22.65
N SER A 27 -3.11 -0.70 -23.85
CA SER A 27 -2.72 -1.70 -24.86
C SER A 27 -1.21 -2.00 -24.85
N SER A 28 -0.44 -1.23 -24.08
CA SER A 28 1.00 -1.39 -23.95
C SER A 28 1.31 -2.42 -22.87
N ALA A 29 1.88 -3.56 -23.29
CA ALA A 29 2.29 -4.61 -22.36
C ALA A 29 3.35 -4.13 -21.36
N ASP A 30 4.24 -3.23 -21.80
CA ASP A 30 5.24 -2.62 -20.93
C ASP A 30 4.58 -1.67 -19.91
N ALA A 31 3.61 -0.84 -20.34
CA ALA A 31 2.88 0.03 -19.42
C ALA A 31 2.10 -0.77 -18.36
N GLN A 32 1.42 -1.84 -18.78
CA GLN A 32 0.73 -2.77 -17.88
C GLN A 32 1.69 -3.40 -16.86
N LEU A 33 2.85 -3.89 -17.31
CA LEU A 33 3.87 -4.47 -16.43
C LEU A 33 4.35 -3.47 -15.37
N TRP A 34 4.63 -2.24 -15.76
CA TRP A 34 5.08 -1.20 -14.83
C TRP A 34 3.96 -0.72 -13.89
N PHE A 35 2.71 -0.72 -14.35
CA PHE A 35 1.55 -0.45 -13.51
C PHE A 35 1.34 -1.53 -12.44
N ASP A 36 1.41 -2.82 -12.80
CA ASP A 36 1.32 -3.91 -11.83
C ASP A 36 2.42 -3.82 -10.76
N ARG A 37 3.66 -3.49 -11.17
CA ARG A 37 4.78 -3.24 -10.24
C ARG A 37 4.51 -2.06 -9.32
N GLY A 38 3.97 -0.96 -9.87
CA GLY A 38 3.60 0.22 -9.10
C GLY A 38 2.56 -0.08 -8.02
N LEU A 39 1.52 -0.86 -8.36
CA LEU A 39 0.51 -1.31 -7.40
C LEU A 39 1.10 -2.17 -6.30
N ILE A 40 1.97 -3.14 -6.63
CA ILE A 40 2.62 -3.97 -5.63
C ILE A 40 3.47 -3.13 -4.67
N TRP A 41 4.23 -2.16 -5.19
CA TRP A 41 5.03 -1.27 -4.34
C TRP A 41 4.19 -0.32 -3.49
N ALA A 42 3.08 0.18 -4.03
CA ALA A 42 2.14 0.99 -3.27
C ALA A 42 1.52 0.19 -2.12
N TYR A 43 1.05 -1.03 -2.40
CA TYR A 43 0.60 -1.96 -1.36
C TYR A 43 1.71 -2.30 -0.37
N SER A 44 2.98 -2.32 -0.80
CA SER A 44 4.15 -2.56 0.05
C SER A 44 4.61 -1.34 0.84
N PHE A 45 3.86 -0.23 0.79
CA PHE A 45 4.20 1.06 1.39
C PHE A 45 5.58 1.61 0.98
N ASN A 46 6.09 1.21 -0.19
CA ASN A 46 7.25 1.82 -0.81
C ASN A 46 6.82 2.84 -1.87
N HIS A 47 6.35 4.00 -1.40
CA HIS A 47 5.72 5.01 -2.23
C HIS A 47 6.66 5.59 -3.30
N GLU A 48 7.93 5.84 -2.98
CA GLU A 48 8.91 6.35 -3.96
C GLU A 48 9.11 5.40 -5.14
N GLU A 49 9.23 4.10 -4.90
CA GLU A 49 9.38 3.11 -5.97
C GLU A 49 8.06 2.86 -6.71
N ALA A 50 6.92 2.94 -6.02
CA ALA A 50 5.60 2.89 -6.64
C ALA A 50 5.43 4.02 -7.66
N ILE A 51 5.73 5.26 -7.27
CA ILE A 51 5.67 6.44 -8.14
C ILE A 51 6.59 6.25 -9.34
N ALA A 52 7.85 5.83 -9.14
CA ALA A 52 8.79 5.59 -10.23
C ALA A 52 8.27 4.53 -11.23
N CYS A 53 7.58 3.49 -10.74
CA CYS A 53 6.94 2.50 -11.61
C CYS A 53 5.77 3.08 -12.40
N PHE A 54 4.90 3.87 -11.77
CA PHE A 54 3.79 4.49 -12.47
C PHE A 54 4.24 5.53 -13.49
N GLU A 55 5.26 6.35 -13.17
CA GLU A 55 5.90 7.25 -14.13
C GLU A 55 6.48 6.48 -15.32
N ARG A 56 7.12 5.34 -15.08
CA ARG A 56 7.62 4.46 -16.15
C ARG A 56 6.48 3.88 -16.99
N ALA A 57 5.33 3.56 -16.40
CA ALA A 57 4.15 3.14 -17.15
C ALA A 57 3.63 4.26 -18.06
N ILE A 58 3.61 5.51 -17.58
CA ILE A 58 3.26 6.72 -18.37
C ILE A 58 4.24 6.91 -19.54
N GLU A 59 5.54 6.65 -19.35
CA GLU A 59 6.52 6.74 -20.44
C GLU A 59 6.25 5.74 -21.58
N PHE A 60 5.64 4.58 -21.27
CA PHE A 60 5.27 3.57 -22.27
C PHE A 60 3.88 3.78 -22.87
N ASP A 61 2.99 4.50 -22.18
CA ASP A 61 1.65 4.88 -22.65
C ASP A 61 1.20 6.17 -21.95
N ASP A 62 1.37 7.31 -22.63
CA ASP A 62 1.05 8.65 -22.11
C ASP A 62 -0.46 8.93 -22.02
N SER A 63 -1.27 8.00 -22.52
CA SER A 63 -2.73 8.00 -22.45
C SER A 63 -3.27 7.09 -21.33
N PHE A 64 -2.39 6.45 -20.56
CA PHE A 64 -2.78 5.49 -19.53
C PHE A 64 -3.28 6.18 -18.26
N ALA A 65 -4.59 6.41 -18.19
CA ALA A 65 -5.24 7.10 -17.08
C ALA A 65 -4.91 6.51 -15.70
N MET A 66 -4.86 5.17 -15.57
CA MET A 66 -4.60 4.52 -14.28
C MET A 66 -3.15 4.65 -13.82
N ALA A 67 -2.18 4.87 -14.70
CA ALA A 67 -0.82 5.16 -14.27
C ALA A 67 -0.72 6.55 -13.61
N HIS A 68 -1.41 7.55 -14.18
CA HIS A 68 -1.55 8.87 -13.53
C HIS A 68 -2.30 8.78 -12.19
N TRP A 69 -3.39 8.00 -12.13
CA TRP A 69 -4.06 7.69 -10.87
C TRP A 69 -3.12 7.06 -9.84
N GLY A 70 -2.26 6.14 -10.27
CA GLY A 70 -1.29 5.44 -9.41
C GLY A 70 -0.27 6.39 -8.81
N VAL A 71 0.25 7.35 -9.58
CA VAL A 71 1.13 8.40 -9.04
C VAL A 71 0.41 9.21 -7.97
N ALA A 72 -0.82 9.67 -8.25
CA ALA A 72 -1.60 10.42 -7.27
C ALA A 72 -1.86 9.60 -5.99
N TYR A 73 -2.27 8.34 -6.13
CA TYR A 73 -2.52 7.43 -5.02
C TYR A 73 -1.28 7.25 -4.14
N ALA A 74 -0.12 6.98 -4.74
CA ALA A 74 1.13 6.77 -4.02
C ALA A 74 1.71 8.04 -3.39
N MET A 75 1.36 9.23 -3.88
CA MET A 75 1.74 10.51 -3.26
C MET A 75 0.88 10.88 -2.04
N GLY A 76 -0.28 10.25 -1.87
CA GLY A 76 -1.19 10.49 -0.75
C GLY A 76 -0.76 9.84 0.57
N PRO A 77 -1.53 10.08 1.64
CA PRO A 77 -1.34 9.43 2.92
C PRO A 77 -1.71 7.95 2.83
N ASN A 78 -1.14 7.18 3.74
CA ASN A 78 -1.45 5.78 3.98
C ASN A 78 -1.56 5.51 5.48
N TYR A 79 -1.87 4.27 5.86
CA TYR A 79 -2.03 3.87 7.26
C TYR A 79 -0.83 4.20 8.16
N ASN A 80 0.38 4.14 7.61
CA ASN A 80 1.63 4.41 8.32
C ASN A 80 2.11 5.87 8.21
N LYS A 81 1.54 6.66 7.30
CA LYS A 81 1.88 8.07 7.10
C LYS A 81 0.63 8.90 6.78
N ALA A 82 -0.09 9.30 7.82
CA ALA A 82 -1.17 10.27 7.75
C ALA A 82 -0.66 11.68 7.39
N TRP A 83 -1.57 12.56 6.95
CA TRP A 83 -1.25 13.93 6.52
C TRP A 83 -0.46 14.75 7.54
N GLU A 84 -0.68 14.53 8.84
CA GLU A 84 0.01 15.23 9.92
C GLU A 84 1.52 14.92 10.00
N MET A 85 1.97 13.85 9.34
CA MET A 85 3.38 13.47 9.25
C MET A 85 4.09 14.02 8.01
N PHE A 86 3.38 14.73 7.13
CA PHE A 86 3.99 15.44 6.01
C PHE A 86 4.50 16.79 6.52
N ASP A 87 5.77 17.09 6.27
CA ASP A 87 6.29 18.43 6.55
C ASP A 87 5.80 19.45 5.52
N GLY A 88 6.03 20.74 5.75
CA GLY A 88 5.47 21.80 4.92
C GLY A 88 5.89 21.75 3.45
N GLU A 89 7.17 21.44 3.18
CA GLU A 89 7.68 21.35 1.79
C GLU A 89 7.16 20.07 1.12
N GLU A 90 7.15 18.95 1.84
CA GLU A 90 6.64 17.68 1.35
C GLU A 90 5.13 17.74 1.06
N LEU A 91 4.36 18.37 1.94
CA LEU A 91 2.92 18.52 1.80
C LEU A 91 2.57 19.38 0.58
N GLU A 92 3.25 20.51 0.40
CA GLU A 92 3.06 21.38 -0.77
C GLU A 92 3.38 20.64 -2.08
N ALA A 93 4.51 19.93 -2.13
CA ALA A 93 4.87 19.13 -3.30
C ALA A 93 3.87 18.01 -3.58
N SER A 94 3.38 17.34 -2.52
CA SER A 94 2.38 16.28 -2.62
C SER A 94 1.05 16.79 -3.17
N VAL A 95 0.59 17.94 -2.71
CA VAL A 95 -0.62 18.60 -3.24
C VAL A 95 -0.45 18.96 -4.72
N GLU A 96 0.66 19.58 -5.09
CA GLU A 96 0.90 19.98 -6.49
C GLU A 96 0.87 18.77 -7.42
N VAL A 97 1.60 17.70 -7.06
CA VAL A 97 1.67 16.48 -7.87
C VAL A 97 0.32 15.78 -7.93
N THR A 98 -0.32 15.53 -6.79
CA THR A 98 -1.62 14.81 -6.75
C THR A 98 -2.69 15.53 -7.57
N HIS A 99 -2.75 16.87 -7.52
CA HIS A 99 -3.67 17.66 -8.33
C HIS A 99 -3.40 17.56 -9.82
N ARG A 100 -2.13 17.67 -10.21
CA ARG A 100 -1.72 17.54 -11.61
C ARG A 100 -2.08 16.16 -12.16
N GLU A 101 -1.71 15.11 -11.44
CA GLU A 101 -1.88 13.73 -11.88
C GLU A 101 -3.35 13.32 -11.89
N ILE A 102 -4.16 13.71 -10.90
CA ILE A 102 -5.59 13.38 -10.91
C ILE A 102 -6.36 14.14 -12.01
N ALA A 103 -5.98 15.40 -12.28
CA ALA A 103 -6.55 16.15 -13.40
C ALA A 103 -6.20 15.49 -14.75
N LYS A 104 -4.95 15.01 -14.88
CA LYS A 104 -4.50 14.28 -16.07
C LYS A 104 -5.23 12.94 -16.22
N ALA A 105 -5.34 12.15 -15.15
CA ALA A 105 -6.10 10.90 -15.13
C ALA A 105 -7.56 11.11 -15.57
N ARG A 106 -8.24 12.14 -15.02
CA ARG A 106 -9.60 12.51 -15.43
C ARG A 106 -9.70 12.90 -16.91
N SER A 107 -8.73 13.66 -17.44
CA SER A 107 -8.72 14.05 -18.86
C SER A 107 -8.55 12.88 -19.82
N LEU A 108 -8.02 11.76 -19.33
CA LEU A 108 -7.79 10.51 -20.08
C LEU A 108 -8.85 9.45 -19.78
N ALA A 109 -9.80 9.72 -18.90
CA ALA A 109 -10.70 8.70 -18.36
C ALA A 109 -11.70 8.15 -19.39
N ASP A 110 -11.86 8.81 -20.55
CA ASP A 110 -12.72 8.36 -21.66
C ASP A 110 -12.29 6.99 -22.22
N SER A 111 -11.01 6.64 -22.14
CA SER A 111 -10.49 5.32 -22.54
C SER A 111 -10.46 4.29 -21.41
N ALA A 112 -10.72 4.71 -20.17
CA ALA A 112 -10.74 3.85 -19.00
C ALA A 112 -12.04 3.02 -18.93
N THR A 113 -12.01 1.91 -18.21
CA THR A 113 -13.20 1.12 -17.87
C THR A 113 -14.06 1.85 -16.83
N ASP A 114 -15.30 1.39 -16.65
CA ASP A 114 -16.23 2.00 -15.69
C ASP A 114 -15.72 1.92 -14.24
N SER A 115 -15.01 0.85 -13.88
CA SER A 115 -14.42 0.69 -12.53
C SER A 115 -13.21 1.61 -12.33
N GLU A 116 -12.36 1.75 -13.34
CA GLU A 116 -11.21 2.67 -13.32
C GLU A 116 -11.66 4.13 -13.24
N ARG A 117 -12.68 4.53 -14.02
CA ARG A 117 -13.27 5.87 -13.90
C ARG A 117 -13.79 6.13 -12.48
N ALA A 118 -14.47 5.14 -11.90
CA ALA A 118 -14.98 5.24 -10.53
C ALA A 118 -13.85 5.38 -9.50
N LEU A 119 -12.73 4.68 -9.66
CA LEU A 119 -11.54 4.81 -8.81
C LEU A 119 -10.86 6.19 -8.96
N ILE A 120 -10.76 6.71 -10.19
CA ILE A 120 -10.25 8.05 -10.47
C ILE A 120 -11.13 9.11 -9.79
N ASP A 121 -12.45 8.99 -9.96
CA ASP A 121 -13.38 9.91 -9.34
C ASP A 121 -13.39 9.80 -7.81
N ALA A 122 -13.26 8.60 -7.24
CA ALA A 122 -13.13 8.45 -5.81
C ALA A 122 -11.87 9.13 -5.28
N LEU A 123 -10.69 8.82 -5.85
CA LEU A 123 -9.43 9.38 -5.37
C LEU A 123 -9.39 10.91 -5.48
N SER A 124 -10.05 11.49 -6.48
CA SER A 124 -10.15 12.93 -6.62
C SER A 124 -10.86 13.63 -5.45
N MET A 125 -11.72 12.92 -4.70
CA MET A 125 -12.36 13.44 -3.50
C MET A 125 -11.35 13.64 -2.36
N ARG A 126 -10.28 12.84 -2.33
CA ARG A 126 -9.16 13.01 -1.38
C ARG A 126 -8.42 14.33 -1.59
N TYR A 127 -8.42 14.85 -2.82
CA TYR A 127 -7.67 16.05 -3.21
C TYR A 127 -8.61 17.20 -3.60
N GLY A 128 -9.75 17.32 -2.92
CA GLY A 128 -10.70 18.40 -3.15
C GLY A 128 -10.21 19.79 -2.71
N ALA A 129 -9.23 19.84 -1.79
CA ALA A 129 -8.63 21.07 -1.29
C ALA A 129 -7.62 21.63 -2.30
N THR A 130 -7.64 22.93 -2.61
CA THR A 130 -6.81 23.50 -3.69
C THR A 130 -5.40 23.86 -3.19
N THR A 131 -5.21 23.94 -1.88
CA THR A 131 -3.93 24.29 -1.25
C THR A 131 -3.61 23.34 -0.10
N SER A 132 -2.32 23.23 0.24
CA SER A 132 -1.84 22.45 1.39
C SER A 132 -2.47 22.90 2.71
N ALA A 133 -2.78 24.18 2.86
CA ALA A 133 -3.42 24.74 4.05
C ALA A 133 -4.88 24.28 4.23
N GLU A 134 -5.52 23.77 3.18
CA GLU A 134 -6.91 23.31 3.18
C GLU A 134 -7.03 21.79 3.34
N LEU A 135 -5.94 21.03 3.18
CA LEU A 135 -5.93 19.59 3.44
C LEU A 135 -6.19 19.33 4.92
N SER A 136 -7.05 18.36 5.18
CA SER A 136 -7.43 17.97 6.54
C SER A 136 -7.83 16.50 6.57
N PRO A 137 -7.97 15.90 7.77
CA PRO A 137 -8.53 14.54 7.90
C PRO A 137 -9.90 14.36 7.23
N ALA A 138 -10.67 15.43 7.01
CA ALA A 138 -11.94 15.36 6.27
C ALA A 138 -11.75 14.90 4.82
N SER A 139 -10.57 15.15 4.23
CA SER A 139 -10.23 14.67 2.88
C SER A 139 -10.15 13.15 2.79
N ASP A 140 -9.68 12.47 3.85
CA ASP A 140 -9.71 11.00 3.89
C ASP A 140 -11.13 10.45 4.09
N LEU A 141 -11.99 11.16 4.82
CA LEU A 141 -13.40 10.81 4.94
C LEU A 141 -14.13 10.92 3.59
N ASP A 142 -13.92 12.01 2.85
CA ASP A 142 -14.51 12.21 1.53
C ASP A 142 -14.08 11.10 0.54
N TYR A 143 -12.81 10.69 0.60
CA TYR A 143 -12.30 9.56 -0.18
C TYR A 143 -12.92 8.23 0.24
N ALA A 144 -12.98 7.95 1.55
CA ALA A 144 -13.54 6.71 2.07
C ALA A 144 -15.03 6.56 1.73
N ASP A 145 -15.81 7.63 1.85
CA ASP A 145 -17.21 7.67 1.46
C ASP A 145 -17.40 7.48 -0.06
N ALA A 146 -16.48 8.02 -0.86
CA ALA A 146 -16.48 7.80 -2.31
C ALA A 146 -16.12 6.36 -2.65
N MET A 147 -15.09 5.78 -2.03
CA MET A 147 -14.69 4.38 -2.20
C MET A 147 -15.79 3.41 -1.77
N GLY A 148 -16.58 3.72 -0.74
CA GLY A 148 -17.75 2.92 -0.36
C GLY A 148 -18.78 2.81 -1.50
N LYS A 149 -18.96 3.89 -2.28
CA LYS A 149 -19.82 3.87 -3.49
C LYS A 149 -19.21 3.03 -4.60
N VAL A 150 -17.89 3.09 -4.80
CA VAL A 150 -17.19 2.26 -5.79
C VAL A 150 -17.29 0.79 -5.42
N TYR A 151 -17.05 0.44 -4.16
CA TYR A 151 -17.18 -0.93 -3.65
C TYR A 151 -18.60 -1.48 -3.79
N ALA A 152 -19.63 -0.65 -3.55
CA ALA A 152 -21.02 -1.07 -3.76
C ALA A 152 -21.33 -1.42 -5.24
N LEU A 153 -20.62 -0.80 -6.20
CA LEU A 153 -20.76 -1.09 -7.64
C LEU A 153 -19.91 -2.29 -8.08
N TYR A 154 -18.74 -2.47 -7.47
CA TYR A 154 -17.76 -3.50 -7.84
C TYR A 154 -17.31 -4.33 -6.63
N PRO A 155 -18.22 -5.00 -5.91
CA PRO A 155 -17.89 -5.69 -4.65
C PRO A 155 -17.04 -6.94 -4.84
N ASP A 156 -16.90 -7.42 -6.08
CA ASP A 156 -16.12 -8.61 -6.43
C ASP A 156 -14.77 -8.26 -7.09
N ASP A 157 -14.45 -6.96 -7.23
CA ASP A 157 -13.11 -6.50 -7.63
C ASP A 157 -12.22 -6.42 -6.38
N LEU A 158 -11.20 -7.29 -6.32
CA LEU A 158 -10.32 -7.42 -5.15
C LEU A 158 -9.54 -6.14 -4.85
N ASP A 159 -9.12 -5.38 -5.85
CA ASP A 159 -8.39 -4.13 -5.62
C ASP A 159 -9.34 -3.06 -5.12
N VAL A 160 -10.58 -3.01 -5.63
CA VAL A 160 -11.61 -2.09 -5.12
C VAL A 160 -11.91 -2.39 -3.65
N ALA A 161 -12.09 -3.66 -3.29
CA ALA A 161 -12.30 -4.07 -1.90
C ALA A 161 -11.08 -3.72 -1.02
N THR A 162 -9.87 -3.95 -1.51
CA THR A 162 -8.61 -3.63 -0.84
C THR A 162 -8.47 -2.13 -0.60
N LEU A 163 -8.63 -1.31 -1.64
CA LEU A 163 -8.53 0.15 -1.59
C LEU A 163 -9.63 0.76 -0.72
N TYR A 164 -10.83 0.18 -0.73
CA TYR A 164 -11.91 0.63 0.16
C TYR A 164 -11.57 0.34 1.62
N GLY A 165 -11.16 -0.88 1.95
CA GLY A 165 -10.74 -1.21 3.32
C GLY A 165 -9.58 -0.34 3.80
N GLU A 166 -8.57 -0.10 2.97
CA GLU A 166 -7.47 0.84 3.29
C GLU A 166 -7.98 2.27 3.52
N SER A 167 -8.90 2.76 2.67
CA SER A 167 -9.46 4.11 2.84
C SER A 167 -10.16 4.29 4.19
N LEU A 168 -10.85 3.25 4.68
CA LEU A 168 -11.47 3.21 6.00
C LEU A 168 -10.42 3.13 7.12
N MET A 169 -9.33 2.39 6.91
CA MET A 169 -8.22 2.30 7.88
C MET A 169 -7.55 3.66 8.10
N ASN A 170 -7.40 4.46 7.04
CA ASN A 170 -6.79 5.79 7.10
C ASN A 170 -7.62 6.81 7.89
N LEU A 171 -8.87 6.53 8.24
CA LEU A 171 -9.68 7.41 9.11
C LEU A 171 -9.21 7.38 10.57
N THR A 172 -8.59 6.27 11.00
CA THR A 172 -8.12 6.04 12.37
C THR A 172 -6.79 5.29 12.37
N PRO A 173 -5.72 5.85 11.77
CA PRO A 173 -4.43 5.18 11.63
C PRO A 173 -3.88 4.81 13.00
N TRP A 174 -3.42 3.56 13.15
CA TRP A 174 -2.96 2.97 14.42
C TRP A 174 -4.00 2.95 15.56
N GLN A 175 -5.27 3.20 15.26
CA GLN A 175 -6.36 3.27 16.24
C GLN A 175 -7.58 2.48 15.75
N LEU A 176 -7.36 1.28 15.20
CA LEU A 176 -8.47 0.42 14.76
C LEU A 176 -9.19 -0.28 15.93
N TRP A 177 -8.43 -0.59 16.99
CA TRP A 177 -8.91 -1.30 18.18
C TRP A 177 -8.44 -0.61 19.46
N ASP A 178 -9.33 -0.53 20.45
CA ASP A 178 -8.99 -0.07 21.80
C ASP A 178 -8.17 -1.15 22.53
N GLN A 179 -6.90 -0.85 22.81
CA GLN A 179 -5.96 -1.78 23.43
C GLN A 179 -6.31 -2.17 24.88
N ARG A 180 -7.25 -1.48 25.51
CA ARG A 180 -7.69 -1.74 26.89
C ARG A 180 -8.93 -2.61 26.93
N THR A 181 -9.83 -2.49 25.96
CA THR A 181 -11.10 -3.22 25.93
C THR A 181 -11.13 -4.36 24.91
N GLY A 182 -10.36 -4.26 23.82
CA GLY A 182 -10.42 -5.17 22.68
C GLY A 182 -11.55 -4.87 21.71
N GLU A 183 -12.37 -3.87 21.98
CA GLU A 183 -13.45 -3.41 21.10
C GLU A 183 -12.89 -2.48 20.00
N PRO A 184 -13.62 -2.28 18.89
CA PRO A 184 -13.26 -1.24 17.91
C PRO A 184 -13.10 0.12 18.60
N ALA A 185 -12.04 0.85 18.24
CA ALA A 185 -11.80 2.17 18.85
C ALA A 185 -12.88 3.18 18.42
N GLU A 186 -13.04 4.26 19.19
CA GLU A 186 -13.98 5.33 18.86
C GLU A 186 -13.68 5.93 17.47
N GLY A 187 -14.71 6.02 16.62
CA GLY A 187 -14.57 6.51 15.24
C GLY A 187 -14.01 5.49 14.25
N SER A 188 -13.49 4.34 14.72
CA SER A 188 -12.95 3.32 13.83
C SER A 188 -14.05 2.57 13.05
N ARG A 189 -13.70 2.17 11.83
CA ARG A 189 -14.52 1.32 10.95
C ARG A 189 -14.01 -0.11 10.89
N ALA A 190 -13.27 -0.57 11.91
CA ALA A 190 -12.61 -1.89 11.94
C ALA A 190 -13.53 -3.08 11.60
N LEU A 191 -14.78 -3.09 12.10
CA LEU A 191 -15.71 -4.18 11.80
C LEU A 191 -16.17 -4.19 10.33
N GLU A 192 -16.39 -3.01 9.75
CA GLU A 192 -16.74 -2.89 8.33
C GLU A 192 -15.56 -3.27 7.43
N ILE A 193 -14.34 -2.85 7.80
CA ILE A 193 -13.11 -3.27 7.10
C ILE A 193 -13.01 -4.80 7.15
N ARG A 194 -13.24 -5.41 8.32
CA ARG A 194 -13.22 -6.87 8.46
C ARG A 194 -14.25 -7.53 7.56
N ASP A 195 -15.49 -7.05 7.55
CA ASP A 195 -16.55 -7.63 6.71
C ASP A 195 -16.22 -7.54 5.20
N VAL A 196 -15.63 -6.42 4.76
CA VAL A 196 -15.15 -6.23 3.37
C VAL A 196 -14.04 -7.22 3.05
N PHE A 197 -13.03 -7.31 3.91
CA PHE A 197 -11.89 -8.19 3.66
C PHE A 197 -12.24 -9.68 3.77
N ASP A 198 -13.06 -10.08 4.75
CA ASP A 198 -13.54 -11.45 4.89
C ASP A 198 -14.29 -11.91 3.64
N ARG A 199 -15.14 -11.04 3.07
CA ARG A 199 -15.78 -11.33 1.77
C ARG A 199 -14.75 -11.46 0.66
N ALA A 200 -13.81 -10.52 0.55
CA ALA A 200 -12.82 -10.51 -0.52
C ALA A 200 -11.90 -11.74 -0.49
N LEU A 201 -11.56 -12.25 0.70
CA LEU A 201 -10.76 -13.47 0.89
C LEU A 201 -11.45 -14.74 0.38
N GLU A 202 -12.79 -14.73 0.27
CA GLU A 202 -13.58 -15.84 -0.28
C GLU A 202 -13.72 -15.79 -1.81
N LEU A 203 -13.30 -14.68 -2.45
CA LEU A 203 -13.29 -14.58 -3.91
C LEU A 203 -12.09 -15.33 -4.52
N PRO A 204 -12.18 -15.72 -5.81
CA PRO A 204 -11.03 -16.28 -6.52
C PRO A 204 -9.82 -15.36 -6.45
N ALA A 205 -8.65 -15.91 -6.13
CA ALA A 205 -7.39 -15.18 -5.91
C ALA A 205 -7.36 -14.21 -4.72
N GLY A 206 -8.41 -14.13 -3.88
CA GLY A 206 -8.41 -13.28 -2.68
C GLY A 206 -7.26 -13.63 -1.72
N ARG A 207 -7.00 -14.92 -1.53
CA ARG A 207 -5.87 -15.43 -0.74
C ARG A 207 -4.51 -15.32 -1.44
N GLU A 208 -4.44 -14.70 -2.60
CA GLU A 208 -3.21 -14.44 -3.37
C GLU A 208 -3.03 -12.94 -3.65
N HIS A 209 -3.91 -12.09 -3.11
CA HIS A 209 -3.89 -10.66 -3.35
C HIS A 209 -3.01 -9.93 -2.32
N PRO A 210 -1.87 -9.32 -2.72
CA PRO A 210 -0.88 -8.81 -1.78
C PRO A 210 -1.43 -7.68 -0.89
N GLY A 211 -2.15 -6.71 -1.45
CA GLY A 211 -2.75 -5.60 -0.69
C GLY A 211 -3.76 -6.07 0.35
N LEU A 212 -4.78 -6.83 -0.05
CA LEU A 212 -5.76 -7.47 0.85
C LEU A 212 -5.11 -8.23 2.01
N LEU A 213 -4.16 -9.13 1.73
CA LEU A 213 -3.50 -9.92 2.76
C LEU A 213 -2.68 -9.04 3.72
N HIS A 214 -1.97 -8.05 3.18
CA HIS A 214 -1.21 -7.08 3.96
C HIS A 214 -2.11 -6.28 4.90
N PHE A 215 -3.15 -5.64 4.36
CA PHE A 215 -4.04 -4.78 5.13
C PHE A 215 -4.89 -5.57 6.14
N TYR A 216 -5.19 -6.84 5.87
CA TYR A 216 -5.82 -7.72 6.86
C TYR A 216 -4.92 -7.95 8.08
N ILE A 217 -3.60 -8.06 7.89
CA ILE A 217 -2.66 -8.18 9.01
C ILE A 217 -2.68 -6.91 9.86
N HIS A 218 -2.59 -5.73 9.23
CA HIS A 218 -2.69 -4.44 9.93
C HIS A 218 -4.04 -4.26 10.65
N LEU A 219 -5.13 -4.73 10.04
CA LEU A 219 -6.43 -4.74 10.71
C LEU A 219 -6.38 -5.55 12.01
N MET A 220 -5.70 -6.70 12.02
CA MET A 220 -5.79 -7.68 13.10
C MET A 220 -4.67 -7.57 14.15
N GLU A 221 -3.53 -6.98 13.82
CA GLU A 221 -2.35 -6.90 14.70
C GLU A 221 -2.62 -6.14 16.01
N MET A 222 -3.55 -5.18 16.00
CA MET A 222 -3.92 -4.43 17.20
C MET A 222 -5.19 -4.99 17.87
N SER A 223 -5.78 -6.06 17.35
CA SER A 223 -6.97 -6.69 17.95
C SER A 223 -6.61 -7.54 19.18
N PHE A 224 -7.61 -7.96 19.95
CA PHE A 224 -7.43 -8.94 21.04
C PHE A 224 -7.42 -10.40 20.57
N THR A 225 -7.56 -10.63 19.27
CA THR A 225 -7.51 -11.97 18.66
C THR A 225 -6.59 -11.98 17.42
N PRO A 226 -5.33 -11.54 17.54
CA PRO A 226 -4.42 -11.49 16.39
C PRO A 226 -4.18 -12.89 15.78
N GLU A 227 -4.34 -13.95 16.57
CA GLU A 227 -4.20 -15.35 16.13
C GLU A 227 -5.20 -15.74 15.04
N ALA A 228 -6.35 -15.07 14.96
CA ALA A 228 -7.36 -15.33 13.94
C ALA A 228 -6.85 -15.02 12.51
N ALA A 229 -5.81 -14.19 12.38
CA ALA A 229 -5.22 -13.80 11.11
C ALA A 229 -4.01 -14.63 10.70
N LEU A 230 -3.53 -15.59 11.51
CA LEU A 230 -2.29 -16.33 11.21
C LEU A 230 -2.33 -17.10 9.89
N THR A 231 -3.45 -17.75 9.57
CA THR A 231 -3.60 -18.48 8.30
C THR A 231 -3.60 -17.52 7.11
N ILE A 232 -4.18 -16.34 7.27
CA ILE A 232 -4.20 -15.30 6.24
C ILE A 232 -2.79 -14.74 6.05
N ALA A 233 -2.06 -14.48 7.14
CA ALA A 233 -0.68 -14.02 7.08
C ALA A 233 0.27 -15.04 6.44
N ASP A 234 0.02 -16.35 6.64
CA ASP A 234 0.79 -17.41 5.99
C ASP A 234 0.68 -17.37 4.45
N HIS A 235 -0.44 -16.89 3.89
CA HIS A 235 -0.58 -16.68 2.45
C HIS A 235 0.28 -15.53 1.91
N LEU A 236 0.58 -14.52 2.73
CA LEU A 236 1.43 -13.40 2.33
C LEU A 236 2.92 -13.77 2.31
N ARG A 237 3.32 -14.74 3.14
CA ARG A 237 4.73 -15.14 3.27
C ARG A 237 5.28 -15.55 1.90
N LYS A 238 6.27 -14.80 1.43
CA LYS A 238 6.99 -15.03 0.15
C LYS A 238 6.14 -14.82 -1.11
N LEU A 239 4.94 -14.24 -0.99
CA LEU A 239 4.10 -13.90 -2.13
C LEU A 239 4.75 -12.81 -3.01
N VAL A 240 5.42 -11.85 -2.37
CA VAL A 240 6.15 -10.74 -3.02
C VAL A 240 7.62 -10.78 -2.54
N PRO A 241 8.47 -11.63 -3.15
CA PRO A 241 9.78 -12.01 -2.58
C PRO A 241 10.77 -10.87 -2.34
N ASP A 242 10.75 -9.83 -3.17
CA ASP A 242 11.70 -8.72 -3.08
C ASP A 242 11.09 -7.44 -2.48
N ALA A 243 9.86 -7.51 -1.96
CA ALA A 243 9.28 -6.45 -1.13
C ALA A 243 9.51 -6.78 0.35
N GLY A 244 10.54 -6.20 0.95
CA GLY A 244 10.91 -6.50 2.34
C GLY A 244 9.79 -6.25 3.33
N HIS A 245 9.01 -5.17 3.17
CA HIS A 245 7.85 -4.91 4.01
C HIS A 245 6.81 -6.05 3.94
N MET A 246 6.46 -6.55 2.75
CA MET A 246 5.53 -7.67 2.58
C MET A 246 6.00 -8.95 3.28
N LEU A 247 7.29 -9.26 3.20
CA LEU A 247 7.89 -10.40 3.92
C LEU A 247 7.87 -10.22 5.44
N HIS A 248 8.03 -8.99 5.90
CA HIS A 248 8.03 -8.63 7.30
C HIS A 248 6.64 -8.71 7.94
N MET A 249 5.59 -8.30 7.23
CA MET A 249 4.26 -8.09 7.80
C MET A 249 3.70 -9.26 8.64
N PRO A 250 3.80 -10.53 8.21
CA PRO A 250 3.35 -11.66 9.04
C PRO A 250 3.99 -11.72 10.44
N SER A 251 5.20 -11.15 10.60
CA SER A 251 5.92 -11.13 11.87
C SER A 251 5.27 -10.27 12.95
N HIS A 252 4.40 -9.32 12.59
CA HIS A 252 3.59 -8.56 13.54
C HIS A 252 2.69 -9.50 14.36
N LEU A 253 1.99 -10.43 13.69
CA LEU A 253 1.18 -11.43 14.38
C LEU A 253 2.06 -12.44 15.12
N ASP A 254 3.18 -12.88 14.50
CA ASP A 254 4.08 -13.85 15.10
C ASP A 254 4.61 -13.38 16.47
N ILE A 255 4.98 -12.09 16.59
CA ILE A 255 5.40 -11.49 17.87
C ILE A 255 4.27 -11.54 18.90
N LEU A 256 3.05 -11.16 18.52
CA LEU A 256 1.92 -11.06 19.43
C LEU A 256 1.48 -12.42 19.99
N VAL A 257 1.58 -13.48 19.19
CA VAL A 257 1.28 -14.85 19.62
C VAL A 257 2.48 -15.57 20.23
N GLY A 258 3.65 -14.92 20.30
CA GLY A 258 4.87 -15.46 20.90
C GLY A 258 5.65 -16.44 20.03
N ASP A 259 5.37 -16.54 18.72
CA ASP A 259 6.19 -17.32 17.78
C ASP A 259 7.41 -16.51 17.30
N TYR A 260 8.29 -16.18 18.25
CA TYR A 260 9.49 -15.37 17.99
C TYR A 260 10.43 -16.01 16.96
N ARG A 261 10.40 -17.34 16.81
CA ARG A 261 11.22 -18.03 15.80
C ARG A 261 10.74 -17.67 14.38
N ARG A 262 9.43 -17.72 14.11
CA ARG A 262 8.89 -17.28 12.82
C ARG A 262 9.13 -15.80 12.58
N ALA A 263 9.02 -14.96 13.61
CA ALA A 263 9.34 -13.55 13.49
C ALA A 263 10.81 -13.32 13.06
N ILE A 264 11.77 -14.05 13.62
CA ILE A 264 13.19 -14.00 13.18
C ILE A 264 13.34 -14.44 11.73
N ASP A 265 12.69 -15.55 11.34
CA ASP A 265 12.77 -16.10 9.99
C ASP A 265 12.23 -15.09 8.95
N ALA A 266 11.02 -14.57 9.18
CA ALA A 266 10.36 -13.59 8.31
C ALA A 266 11.20 -12.31 8.16
N ASN A 267 11.71 -11.77 9.27
CA ASN A 267 12.53 -10.58 9.23
C ASN A 267 13.91 -10.80 8.61
N THR A 268 14.46 -12.01 8.72
CA THR A 268 15.71 -12.35 8.03
C THR A 268 15.52 -12.35 6.52
N ASP A 269 14.41 -12.89 6.03
CA ASP A 269 14.06 -12.84 4.61
C ASP A 269 13.77 -11.40 4.15
N ALA A 270 13.03 -10.62 4.94
CA ALA A 270 12.77 -9.20 4.68
C ALA A 270 14.05 -8.37 4.55
N ILE A 271 15.00 -8.56 5.47
CA ILE A 271 16.30 -7.89 5.44
C ILE A 271 17.08 -8.25 4.15
N ARG A 272 17.04 -9.51 3.71
CA ARG A 272 17.72 -9.91 2.46
C ARG A 272 17.10 -9.24 1.23
N ALA A 273 15.78 -9.10 1.19
CA ALA A 273 15.09 -8.35 0.14
C ALA A 273 15.49 -6.86 0.17
N ASP A 274 15.47 -6.25 1.36
CA ASP A 274 15.85 -4.85 1.56
C ASP A 274 17.31 -4.56 1.24
N GLU A 275 18.22 -5.54 1.42
CA GLU A 275 19.61 -5.42 1.00
C GLU A 275 19.75 -5.32 -0.53
N LYS A 276 18.85 -5.93 -1.31
CA LYS A 276 18.80 -5.74 -2.77
C LYS A 276 18.38 -4.30 -3.09
N PHE A 277 17.33 -3.81 -2.44
CA PHE A 277 16.85 -2.43 -2.62
C PHE A 277 17.92 -1.41 -2.22
N LEU A 278 18.59 -1.61 -1.08
CA LEU A 278 19.71 -0.78 -0.62
C LEU A 278 20.86 -0.70 -1.64
N ARG A 279 21.26 -1.85 -2.22
CA ARG A 279 22.34 -1.86 -3.21
C ARG A 279 22.00 -1.06 -4.46
N ARG A 280 20.73 -1.06 -4.85
CA ARG A 280 20.26 -0.43 -6.09
C ARG A 280 19.89 1.04 -5.90
N GLU A 281 19.15 1.36 -4.84
CA GLU A 281 18.54 2.68 -4.61
C GLU A 281 19.28 3.53 -3.56
N GLY A 282 20.29 2.95 -2.90
CA GLY A 282 21.10 3.64 -1.92
C GLY A 282 20.54 3.62 -0.50
N ALA A 283 21.29 4.27 0.40
CA ALA A 283 21.11 4.10 1.85
C ALA A 283 20.10 5.03 2.51
N MET A 284 19.89 6.23 1.95
CA MET A 284 19.08 7.28 2.57
C MET A 284 17.94 7.68 1.62
N ASN A 285 16.78 7.09 1.84
CA ASN A 285 15.54 7.32 1.10
C ASN A 285 14.33 7.13 2.03
N PHE A 286 13.12 7.41 1.55
CA PHE A 286 11.89 7.24 2.32
C PHE A 286 11.78 5.85 2.95
N TYR A 287 12.16 4.82 2.18
CA TYR A 287 12.04 3.42 2.59
C TYR A 287 13.08 3.00 3.65
N THR A 288 14.07 3.84 4.00
CA THR A 288 15.09 3.52 5.02
C THR A 288 14.49 3.21 6.40
N LEU A 289 13.39 3.86 6.79
CA LEU A 289 12.72 3.56 8.06
C LEU A 289 12.10 2.15 8.06
N TYR A 290 11.45 1.75 6.98
CA TYR A 290 10.92 0.39 6.80
C TYR A 290 12.03 -0.67 6.84
N ARG A 291 13.15 -0.41 6.14
CA ARG A 291 14.30 -1.33 6.21
C ARG A 291 14.84 -1.47 7.63
N SER A 292 14.91 -0.37 8.37
CA SER A 292 15.36 -0.36 9.77
C SER A 292 14.36 -1.08 10.70
N HIS A 293 13.06 -0.97 10.42
CA HIS A 293 11.99 -1.63 11.15
C HIS A 293 12.13 -3.17 11.12
N ASN A 294 12.52 -3.71 9.96
CA ASN A 294 12.76 -5.15 9.80
C ASN A 294 13.93 -5.65 10.68
N TYR A 295 15.01 -4.86 10.82
CA TYR A 295 16.07 -5.16 11.78
C TYR A 295 15.57 -5.09 13.23
N HIS A 296 14.78 -4.07 13.57
CA HIS A 296 14.23 -3.90 14.92
C HIS A 296 13.40 -5.11 15.36
N PHE A 297 12.47 -5.58 14.51
CA PHE A 297 11.66 -6.77 14.82
C PHE A 297 12.49 -8.03 14.97
N ARG A 298 13.49 -8.22 14.09
CA ARG A 298 14.41 -9.36 14.22
C ARG A 298 15.15 -9.35 15.56
N ILE A 299 15.68 -8.20 15.96
CA ILE A 299 16.39 -8.03 17.24
C ILE A 299 15.44 -8.27 18.41
N TYR A 300 14.25 -7.68 18.37
CA TYR A 300 13.23 -7.88 19.40
C TYR A 300 12.89 -9.36 19.57
N ALA A 301 12.57 -10.07 18.48
CA ALA A 301 12.27 -11.49 18.53
C ALA A 301 13.47 -12.33 18.98
N ALA A 302 14.70 -11.98 18.57
CA ALA A 302 15.92 -12.65 19.01
C ALA A 302 16.06 -12.58 20.55
N MET A 303 15.87 -11.40 21.14
CA MET A 303 15.92 -11.20 22.59
C MET A 303 14.95 -12.11 23.36
N PHE A 304 13.70 -12.24 22.88
CA PHE A 304 12.71 -13.11 23.51
C PHE A 304 12.95 -14.61 23.25
N SER A 305 13.64 -14.95 22.16
CA SER A 305 14.02 -16.33 21.83
C SER A 305 15.34 -16.79 22.48
N GLY A 306 16.07 -15.89 23.13
CA GLY A 306 17.38 -16.18 23.73
C GLY A 306 18.52 -16.38 22.72
N GLN A 307 18.44 -15.73 21.55
CA GLN A 307 19.44 -15.77 20.47
C GLN A 307 20.23 -14.47 20.36
#